data_AF-A0A9P5K4U7-F1
#
_entry.id   AF-A0A9P5K4U7-F1
#
_cell.length_a   1.000
_cell.length_b   1.000
_cell.length_c   1.000
_cell.angle_alpha   90.00
_cell.angle_beta   90.00
_cell.angle_gamma   90.00
#
_symmetry.space_group_name_H-M   'P 1'
#
loop_
_entity.id
_entity.type
_entity.pdbx_description
1 polymer ?
#
loop_
_entity_poly.entity_id
_entity_poly.type
_entity_poly.pdbx_seq_one_letter_code
_entity_poly.pdbx_strand_id
1 'polypeptide(L)'
;MADIIFDNHNHDPRRQTFIIPLTYSDIALGAADISRISRGGDIWEMRVDLLSPSREPLGTTNLPPLSYVQSQIKFLQSLSDMPILFTIRTAPQGGKFPPDAENEALALMLMAVEEQCKYIDVEIEWSPEMINAVVEEKGSSKIIASFHDWTGDIRWTSDLLREKYATADAFGGKHT
;
A
#
# COMPACT_ATOMS: atom_id res chain seq x y z
N MET A 1 11.91 5.91 19.39
CA MET A 1 11.64 6.22 17.97
C MET A 1 11.90 4.94 17.22
N ALA A 2 10.86 4.14 16.99
CA ALA A 2 10.92 2.99 16.10
C ALA A 2 10.08 3.41 14.91
N ASP A 3 10.76 3.72 13.81
CA ASP A 3 10.14 4.09 12.54
C ASP A 3 9.44 2.85 11.93
N ILE A 4 8.50 3.10 11.04
CA ILE A 4 7.59 2.13 10.40
C ILE A 4 8.33 0.94 9.71
N ILE A 5 9.62 1.09 9.42
CA ILE A 5 10.52 0.09 8.78
C ILE A 5 11.55 -0.50 9.77
N PHE A 6 11.30 -0.47 11.08
CA PHE A 6 12.20 -1.07 12.06
C PHE A 6 11.46 -2.14 12.85
N ASP A 7 11.35 -3.35 12.28
CA ASP A 7 11.05 -4.55 13.07
C ASP A 7 12.36 -5.17 13.57
N ASN A 8 12.36 -5.59 14.84
CA ASN A 8 13.49 -6.02 15.68
C ASN A 8 14.29 -7.27 15.22
N HIS A 9 14.25 -7.63 13.95
CA HIS A 9 15.09 -8.68 13.40
C HIS A 9 16.06 -8.11 12.39
N ASN A 10 17.18 -7.65 12.97
CA ASN A 10 18.43 -7.37 12.30
C ASN A 10 18.43 -6.06 11.50
N HIS A 11 18.64 -4.89 12.14
CA HIS A 11 19.33 -3.84 11.40
C HIS A 11 20.15 -2.74 12.08
N ASP A 12 21.21 -2.42 11.35
CA ASP A 12 22.11 -1.28 11.44
C ASP A 12 21.40 -0.02 10.91
N PRO A 13 21.36 1.10 11.66
CA PRO A 13 20.77 2.37 11.20
C PRO A 13 21.39 2.96 9.92
N ARG A 14 22.45 2.32 9.38
CA ARG A 14 23.08 2.64 8.10
C ARG A 14 22.50 1.88 6.90
N ARG A 15 21.69 0.83 7.08
CA ARG A 15 21.08 0.12 5.94
C ARG A 15 19.85 0.86 5.44
N GLN A 16 19.89 1.21 4.16
CA GLN A 16 18.75 1.73 3.41
C GLN A 16 17.80 0.59 3.02
N THR A 17 16.50 0.85 3.07
CA THR A 17 15.44 -0.06 2.58
C THR A 17 14.87 0.50 1.29
N PHE A 18 14.74 -0.34 0.26
CA PHE A 18 14.20 0.05 -1.04
C PHE A 18 12.89 -0.67 -1.34
N ILE A 19 11.85 0.11 -1.61
CA ILE A 19 10.55 -0.36 -2.08
C ILE A 19 10.55 -0.33 -3.61
N ILE A 20 10.15 -1.43 -4.25
CA ILE A 20 10.02 -1.52 -5.70
C ILE A 20 8.54 -1.53 -6.09
N PRO A 21 8.03 -0.46 -6.72
CA PRO A 21 6.66 -0.42 -7.21
C PRO A 21 6.45 -1.30 -8.44
N LEU A 22 5.51 -2.24 -8.33
CA LEU A 22 4.99 -3.02 -9.44
C LEU A 22 3.78 -2.30 -10.03
N THR A 23 3.96 -1.74 -11.23
CA THR A 23 2.96 -0.92 -11.92
C THR A 23 2.26 -1.66 -13.07
N TYR A 24 2.24 -2.99 -13.00
CA TYR A 24 1.58 -3.84 -13.99
C TYR A 24 0.06 -3.81 -13.83
N SER A 25 -0.67 -3.93 -14.94
CA SER A 25 -2.12 -4.20 -14.90
C SER A 25 -2.46 -5.65 -14.55
N ASP A 26 -1.50 -6.54 -14.76
CA ASP A 26 -1.51 -7.95 -14.37
C ASP A 26 -0.06 -8.36 -14.11
N ILE A 27 0.26 -8.84 -12.91
CA ILE A 27 1.60 -9.21 -12.47
C ILE A 27 2.18 -10.34 -13.35
N ALA A 28 1.33 -11.19 -13.95
CA ALA A 28 1.77 -12.23 -14.88
C ALA A 28 2.55 -11.68 -16.07
N LEU A 29 2.29 -10.43 -16.49
CA LEU A 29 3.03 -9.78 -17.58
C LEU A 29 4.50 -9.54 -17.25
N GLY A 30 4.84 -9.42 -15.97
CA GLY A 30 6.20 -9.20 -15.47
C GLY A 30 6.89 -10.45 -14.95
N ALA A 31 6.23 -11.62 -14.96
CA ALA A 31 6.68 -12.82 -14.23
C ALA A 31 8.13 -13.23 -14.55
N ALA A 32 8.52 -13.19 -15.82
CA ALA A 32 9.88 -13.55 -16.25
C ALA A 32 10.96 -12.59 -15.72
N ASP A 33 10.58 -11.36 -15.37
CA ASP A 33 11.49 -10.31 -14.92
C ASP A 33 11.51 -10.13 -13.40
N ILE A 34 10.58 -10.71 -12.63
CA ILE A 34 10.46 -10.52 -11.16
C ILE A 34 11.79 -10.78 -10.43
N SER A 35 12.49 -11.87 -10.77
CA SER A 35 13.80 -12.20 -10.17
C SER A 35 14.91 -11.19 -10.51
N ARG A 36 14.79 -10.51 -11.66
CA ARG A 36 15.72 -9.47 -12.08
C ARG A 36 15.38 -8.14 -11.44
N ILE A 37 14.10 -7.79 -11.39
CA ILE A 37 13.60 -6.53 -10.85
C ILE A 37 13.88 -6.47 -9.33
N SER A 38 13.72 -7.59 -8.61
CA SER A 38 13.96 -7.66 -7.16
C SER A 38 15.40 -7.37 -6.72
N ARG A 39 16.37 -7.34 -7.64
CA ARG A 39 17.78 -7.15 -7.28
C ARG A 39 18.01 -5.78 -6.66
N GLY A 40 18.34 -5.78 -5.36
CA GLY A 40 18.58 -4.56 -4.59
C GLY A 40 17.32 -3.94 -3.97
N GLY A 41 16.16 -4.58 -4.15
CA GLY A 41 14.94 -4.25 -3.41
C GLY A 41 14.82 -5.02 -2.11
N ASP A 42 14.04 -4.49 -1.19
CA ASP A 42 13.69 -5.12 0.08
C ASP A 42 12.19 -5.37 0.22
N ILE A 43 11.34 -4.66 -0.52
CA ILE A 43 9.87 -4.74 -0.45
C ILE A 43 9.27 -4.58 -1.87
N TRP A 44 8.25 -5.37 -2.21
CA TRP A 44 7.39 -5.13 -3.37
C TRP A 44 6.26 -4.19 -2.99
N GLU A 45 6.10 -3.05 -3.66
CA GLU A 45 4.84 -2.30 -3.61
C GLU A 45 3.92 -2.80 -4.73
N MET A 46 2.82 -3.43 -4.35
CA MET A 46 1.78 -3.85 -5.28
C MET A 46 0.75 -2.73 -5.42
N ARG A 47 0.77 -2.04 -6.56
CA ARG A 47 -0.16 -0.94 -6.88
C ARG A 47 -1.48 -1.48 -7.38
N VAL A 48 -2.41 -1.70 -6.46
CA VAL A 48 -3.72 -2.31 -6.70
C VAL A 48 -4.59 -1.44 -7.60
N ASP A 49 -4.43 -0.12 -7.48
CA ASP A 49 -5.09 0.86 -8.35
C ASP A 49 -4.62 0.80 -9.82
N LEU A 50 -3.62 -0.02 -10.14
CA LEU A 50 -3.20 -0.25 -11.53
C LEU A 50 -3.66 -1.60 -12.08
N LEU A 51 -4.11 -2.52 -11.22
CA LEU A 51 -4.56 -3.86 -11.61
C LEU A 51 -5.91 -3.81 -12.32
N SER A 52 -6.05 -4.55 -13.41
CA SER A 52 -7.32 -4.64 -14.15
C SER A 52 -7.36 -5.89 -15.02
N PRO A 53 -8.33 -6.80 -14.83
CA PRO A 53 -8.50 -7.97 -15.69
C PRO A 53 -9.06 -7.61 -17.07
N SER A 54 -9.74 -6.47 -17.20
CA SER A 54 -10.46 -6.06 -18.42
C SER A 54 -9.67 -5.11 -19.32
N ARG A 55 -8.48 -4.62 -18.89
CA ARG A 55 -7.69 -3.54 -19.50
C ARG A 55 -8.40 -2.18 -19.59
N GLU A 56 -9.68 -2.11 -19.21
CA GLU A 56 -10.44 -0.88 -19.08
C GLU A 56 -9.91 -0.04 -17.92
N PRO A 57 -9.98 1.31 -18.00
CA PRO A 57 -9.56 2.19 -16.91
C PRO A 57 -10.34 1.92 -15.62
N LEU A 58 -9.68 2.01 -14.46
CA LEU A 58 -10.39 1.93 -13.19
C LEU A 58 -11.39 3.08 -13.03
N GLY A 59 -12.51 2.77 -12.41
CA GLY A 59 -13.59 3.69 -12.09
C GLY A 59 -14.57 3.03 -11.13
N THR A 60 -15.57 3.77 -10.66
CA THR A 60 -16.54 3.28 -9.66
C THR A 60 -17.27 1.99 -10.07
N THR A 61 -17.48 1.79 -11.37
CA THR A 61 -18.11 0.59 -11.93
C THR A 61 -17.12 -0.46 -12.44
N ASN A 62 -15.83 -0.17 -12.43
CA ASN A 62 -14.76 -1.02 -12.97
C ASN A 62 -13.59 -1.05 -11.99
N LEU A 63 -13.83 -1.59 -10.79
CA LEU A 63 -12.81 -1.85 -9.78
C LEU A 63 -12.28 -3.27 -9.95
N PRO A 64 -11.01 -3.56 -9.59
CA PRO A 64 -10.49 -4.90 -9.69
C PRO A 64 -11.26 -5.82 -8.72
N PRO A 65 -11.84 -6.94 -9.19
CA PRO A 65 -12.57 -7.84 -8.31
C PRO A 65 -11.68 -8.38 -7.18
N LEU A 66 -12.25 -8.56 -5.98
CA LEU A 66 -11.52 -9.05 -4.79
C LEU A 66 -10.75 -10.34 -5.08
N SER A 67 -11.40 -11.31 -5.72
CA SER A 67 -10.80 -12.60 -6.10
C SER A 67 -9.66 -12.46 -7.12
N TYR A 68 -9.73 -11.47 -8.01
CA TYR A 68 -8.66 -11.18 -8.95
C TYR A 68 -7.44 -10.63 -8.20
N VAL A 69 -7.60 -9.64 -7.34
CA VAL A 69 -6.50 -9.08 -6.55
C VAL A 69 -5.87 -10.14 -5.64
N GLN A 70 -6.69 -10.96 -4.98
CA GLN A 70 -6.23 -12.09 -4.18
C GLN A 70 -5.36 -13.06 -4.99
N SER A 71 -5.76 -13.39 -6.23
CA SER A 71 -4.98 -14.26 -7.11
C SER A 71 -3.63 -13.63 -7.50
N GLN A 72 -3.58 -12.31 -7.68
CA GLN A 72 -2.37 -11.57 -8.02
C GLN A 72 -1.39 -11.52 -6.83
N ILE A 73 -1.88 -11.36 -5.59
CA ILE A 73 -1.06 -11.46 -4.38
C ILE A 73 -0.42 -12.85 -4.29
N LYS A 74 -1.22 -13.91 -4.37
CA LYS A 74 -0.73 -15.30 -4.31
C LYS A 74 0.27 -15.62 -5.41
N PHE A 75 0.02 -15.10 -6.61
CA PHE A 75 0.93 -15.26 -7.72
C PHE A 75 2.27 -14.59 -7.45
N LEU A 76 2.28 -13.34 -6.96
CA LEU A 76 3.53 -12.66 -6.60
C LEU A 76 4.29 -13.38 -5.48
N GLN A 77 3.60 -13.83 -4.44
CA GLN A 77 4.19 -14.63 -3.35
C GLN A 77 4.80 -15.95 -3.86
N SER A 78 4.21 -16.56 -4.89
CA SER A 78 4.78 -17.77 -5.50
C SER A 78 6.07 -17.53 -6.29
N LEU A 79 6.33 -16.27 -6.69
CA LEU A 79 7.50 -15.87 -7.48
C LEU A 79 8.64 -15.29 -6.64
N SER A 80 8.35 -14.85 -5.41
CA SER A 80 9.29 -14.07 -4.60
C SER A 80 8.92 -14.11 -3.11
N ASP A 81 9.94 -14.32 -2.26
CA ASP A 81 9.79 -14.25 -0.79
C ASP A 81 9.86 -12.81 -0.23
N MET A 82 10.17 -11.81 -1.07
CA MET A 82 10.24 -10.41 -0.67
C MET A 82 8.86 -9.92 -0.16
N PRO A 83 8.77 -9.25 1.00
CA PRO A 83 7.51 -8.81 1.57
C PRO A 83 6.73 -7.87 0.64
N ILE A 84 5.41 -7.94 0.74
CA ILE A 84 4.48 -7.10 -0.04
C ILE A 84 3.99 -5.93 0.82
N LEU A 85 4.13 -4.73 0.27
CA LEU A 85 3.37 -3.53 0.59
C LEU A 85 2.17 -3.45 -0.35
N PHE A 86 0.98 -3.65 0.20
CA PHE A 86 -0.28 -3.53 -0.51
C PHE A 86 -0.70 -2.06 -0.55
N THR A 87 -0.80 -1.47 -1.75
CA THR A 87 -1.11 -0.05 -1.91
C THR A 87 -2.33 0.17 -2.79
N ILE A 88 -3.31 0.89 -2.24
CA ILE A 88 -4.39 1.53 -3.00
C ILE A 88 -4.09 3.02 -3.03
N ARG A 89 -3.62 3.54 -4.17
CA ARG A 89 -3.41 4.98 -4.37
C ARG A 89 -4.67 5.59 -4.98
N THR A 90 -5.26 6.57 -4.31
CA THR A 90 -6.47 7.24 -4.82
C THR A 90 -6.14 8.25 -5.93
N ALA A 91 -7.14 8.56 -6.77
CA ALA A 91 -6.97 9.53 -7.85
C ALA A 91 -6.51 10.93 -7.38
N PRO A 92 -7.03 11.51 -6.27
CA PRO A 92 -6.51 12.77 -5.73
C PRO A 92 -5.03 12.73 -5.34
N GLN A 93 -4.54 11.55 -4.95
CA GLN A 93 -3.15 11.31 -4.55
C GLN A 93 -2.27 10.77 -5.70
N GLY A 94 -2.74 10.84 -6.94
CA GLY A 94 -1.95 10.46 -8.13
C GLY A 94 -2.05 8.99 -8.56
N GLY A 95 -3.03 8.25 -8.02
CA GLY A 95 -3.37 6.89 -8.45
C GLY A 95 -4.57 6.84 -9.39
N LYS A 96 -5.21 5.68 -9.48
CA LYS A 96 -6.45 5.50 -10.26
C LYS A 96 -7.64 5.00 -9.45
N PHE A 97 -7.48 4.76 -8.14
CA PHE A 97 -8.58 4.28 -7.33
C PHE A 97 -9.58 5.42 -7.05
N PRO A 98 -10.89 5.23 -7.25
CA PRO A 98 -11.88 6.25 -6.95
C PRO A 98 -11.93 6.57 -5.45
N PRO A 99 -11.89 7.85 -5.04
CA PRO A 99 -11.89 8.22 -3.62
C PRO A 99 -13.25 7.98 -2.93
N ASP A 100 -14.32 7.75 -3.69
CA ASP A 100 -15.66 7.46 -3.20
C ASP A 100 -15.94 5.95 -3.01
N ALA A 101 -15.02 5.07 -3.44
CA ALA A 101 -15.12 3.62 -3.32
C ALA A 101 -14.51 3.07 -2.02
N GLU A 102 -14.82 3.71 -0.89
CA GLU A 102 -14.21 3.42 0.41
C GLU A 102 -14.50 2.00 0.90
N ASN A 103 -15.73 1.50 0.70
CA ASN A 103 -16.12 0.15 1.11
C ASN A 103 -15.33 -0.92 0.34
N GLU A 104 -15.12 -0.70 -0.95
CA GLU A 104 -14.34 -1.58 -1.80
C GLU A 104 -12.85 -1.54 -1.43
N ALA A 105 -12.32 -0.35 -1.12
CA ALA A 105 -10.96 -0.20 -0.61
C ALA A 105 -10.76 -0.95 0.72
N LEU A 106 -11.70 -0.82 1.65
CA LEU A 106 -11.68 -1.54 2.93
C LEU A 106 -11.69 -3.05 2.71
N ALA A 107 -12.60 -3.57 1.89
CA ALA A 107 -12.67 -5.01 1.59
C ALA A 107 -11.36 -5.55 0.99
N LEU A 108 -10.74 -4.78 0.08
CA LEU A 108 -9.45 -5.10 -0.53
C LEU A 108 -8.31 -5.12 0.50
N MET A 109 -8.24 -4.13 1.41
CA MET A 109 -7.22 -4.07 2.45
C MET A 109 -7.35 -5.18 3.48
N LEU A 110 -8.57 -5.49 3.94
CA LEU A 110 -8.81 -6.60 4.86
C LEU A 110 -8.41 -7.94 4.23
N MET A 111 -8.75 -8.17 2.95
CA MET A 111 -8.30 -9.35 2.22
C MET A 111 -6.76 -9.39 2.11
N ALA A 112 -6.09 -8.27 1.88
CA ALA A 112 -4.63 -8.23 1.83
C ALA A 112 -3.99 -8.61 3.18
N VAL A 113 -4.63 -8.25 4.30
CA VAL A 113 -4.21 -8.69 5.64
C VAL A 113 -4.38 -10.21 5.79
N GLU A 114 -5.53 -10.76 5.38
CA GLU A 114 -5.78 -12.21 5.39
C GLU A 114 -4.75 -12.98 4.55
N GLU A 115 -4.34 -12.40 3.41
CA GLU A 115 -3.29 -12.93 2.52
C GLU A 115 -1.85 -12.60 2.97
N GLN A 116 -1.69 -12.15 4.22
CA GLN A 116 -0.38 -11.95 4.86
C GLN A 116 0.52 -10.94 4.15
N CYS A 117 -0.04 -9.93 3.50
CA CYS A 117 0.74 -8.77 3.06
C CYS A 117 1.39 -8.12 4.29
N LYS A 118 2.73 -7.99 4.28
CA LYS A 118 3.49 -7.51 5.44
C LYS A 118 3.16 -6.06 5.78
N TYR A 119 2.88 -5.25 4.76
CA TYR A 119 2.54 -3.84 4.92
C TYR A 119 1.27 -3.50 4.15
N ILE A 120 0.43 -2.65 4.74
CA ILE A 120 -0.76 -2.06 4.10
C ILE A 120 -0.57 -0.54 4.08
N ASP A 121 -0.56 0.06 2.89
CA ASP A 121 -0.62 1.53 2.74
C ASP A 121 -2.05 1.99 3.02
N VAL A 122 -2.20 2.92 3.95
CA VAL A 122 -3.48 3.52 4.33
C VAL A 122 -3.33 5.03 4.19
N GLU A 123 -3.98 5.61 3.17
CA GLU A 123 -4.04 7.06 3.03
C GLU A 123 -4.77 7.69 4.22
N ILE A 124 -4.19 8.71 4.83
CA ILE A 124 -4.79 9.39 5.99
C ILE A 124 -6.03 10.24 5.67
N GLU A 125 -6.43 10.27 4.39
CA GLU A 125 -7.61 11.00 3.92
C GLU A 125 -8.86 10.12 3.81
N TRP A 126 -8.73 8.81 4.04
CA TRP A 126 -9.88 7.95 4.28
C TRP A 126 -10.64 8.35 5.55
N SER A 127 -11.89 7.92 5.67
CA SER A 127 -12.66 8.17 6.89
C SER A 127 -11.98 7.57 8.13
N PRO A 128 -12.11 8.20 9.31
CA PRO A 128 -11.61 7.63 10.55
C PRO A 128 -12.18 6.23 10.83
N GLU A 129 -13.43 5.98 10.45
CA GLU A 129 -14.09 4.68 10.57
C GLU A 129 -13.37 3.60 9.75
N MET A 130 -13.03 3.91 8.50
CA MET A 130 -12.30 3.00 7.62
C MET A 130 -10.87 2.74 8.10
N ILE A 131 -10.16 3.78 8.52
CA ILE A 131 -8.80 3.65 9.08
C ILE A 131 -8.83 2.78 10.35
N ASN A 132 -9.77 3.02 11.26
CA ASN A 132 -9.89 2.23 12.49
C ASN A 132 -10.20 0.76 12.19
N ALA A 133 -11.10 0.46 11.25
CA ALA A 133 -11.42 -0.91 10.85
C ALA A 133 -10.17 -1.67 10.35
N VAL A 134 -9.33 -1.02 9.53
CA VAL A 134 -8.07 -1.63 9.07
C VAL A 134 -7.08 -1.82 10.23
N VAL A 135 -6.96 -0.84 11.13
CA VAL A 135 -6.04 -0.91 12.28
C VAL A 135 -6.43 -2.02 13.26
N GLU A 136 -7.73 -2.21 13.51
CA GLU A 136 -8.24 -3.26 14.38
C GLU A 136 -8.01 -4.66 13.81
N GLU A 137 -8.15 -4.82 12.50
CA GLU A 137 -8.05 -6.12 11.82
C GLU A 137 -6.66 -6.41 11.25
N LYS A 138 -5.68 -5.49 11.35
CA LYS A 138 -4.35 -5.61 10.71
C LYS A 138 -3.55 -6.87 11.06
N GLY A 139 -3.89 -7.56 12.15
CA GLY A 139 -3.17 -8.73 12.64
C GLY A 139 -1.67 -8.48 12.76
N SER A 140 -0.87 -9.26 12.02
CA SER A 140 0.60 -9.16 11.98
C SER A 140 1.14 -8.16 10.95
N SER A 141 0.27 -7.61 10.09
CA SER A 141 0.63 -6.59 9.11
C SER A 141 0.93 -5.26 9.80
N LYS A 142 1.81 -4.48 9.17
CA LYS A 142 2.13 -3.11 9.59
C LYS A 142 1.41 -2.11 8.70
N ILE A 143 0.91 -1.04 9.29
CA ILE A 143 0.27 0.06 8.55
C ILE A 143 1.33 1.08 8.15
N ILE A 144 1.30 1.50 6.88
CA ILE A 144 2.02 2.66 6.39
C ILE A 144 0.98 3.77 6.18
N ALA A 145 0.87 4.67 7.15
CA ALA A 145 0.02 5.85 7.02
C ALA A 145 0.62 6.80 5.96
N SER A 146 -0.12 7.08 4.90
CA SER A 146 0.41 7.77 3.71
C SER A 146 -0.38 9.02 3.35
N PHE A 147 0.30 9.99 2.75
CA PHE A 147 -0.28 11.22 2.22
C PHE A 147 0.57 11.73 1.07
N HIS A 148 -0.07 12.10 -0.04
CA HIS A 148 0.60 12.61 -1.23
C HIS A 148 -0.08 13.88 -1.70
N ASP A 149 0.70 14.95 -1.82
CA ASP A 149 0.26 16.17 -2.49
C ASP A 149 0.60 16.10 -3.97
N TRP A 150 -0.40 15.83 -4.82
CA TRP A 150 -0.23 15.82 -6.27
C TRP A 150 -0.38 17.21 -6.91
N THR A 151 -0.77 18.22 -6.13
CA THR A 151 -0.86 19.61 -6.61
C THR A 151 0.50 20.30 -6.61
N GLY A 152 1.37 19.93 -5.66
CA GLY A 152 2.68 20.55 -5.45
C GLY A 152 2.62 21.87 -4.68
N ASP A 153 1.47 22.23 -4.12
CA ASP A 153 1.25 23.49 -3.41
C ASP A 153 1.70 23.43 -1.94
N ILE A 154 1.85 22.22 -1.37
CA ILE A 154 2.24 22.04 0.04
C ILE A 154 3.74 22.22 0.22
N ARG A 155 4.11 23.17 1.07
CA ARG A 155 5.50 23.39 1.46
C ARG A 155 5.91 22.50 2.63
N TRP A 156 7.15 22.02 2.61
CA TRP A 156 7.76 21.22 3.68
C TRP A 156 7.70 21.86 5.07
N THR A 157 7.68 23.19 5.15
CA THR A 157 7.66 23.94 6.40
C THR A 157 6.25 24.39 6.82
N SER A 158 5.20 24.01 6.06
CA SER A 158 3.84 24.46 6.31
C SER A 158 3.22 23.79 7.54
N ASP A 159 2.31 24.49 8.21
CA ASP A 159 1.54 23.93 9.33
C ASP A 159 0.61 22.81 8.85
N LEU A 160 0.10 22.91 7.62
CA LEU A 160 -0.71 21.86 7.00
C LEU A 160 0.06 20.53 6.91
N LEU A 161 1.32 20.54 6.46
CA LEU A 161 2.12 19.31 6.42
C LEU A 161 2.39 18.76 7.83
N ARG A 162 2.59 19.63 8.83
CA ARG A 162 2.75 19.21 10.23
C ARG A 162 1.48 18.56 10.77
N GLU A 163 0.31 19.09 10.41
CA GLU A 163 -0.99 18.51 10.76
C GLU A 163 -1.16 17.13 10.13
N LYS A 164 -0.91 17.00 8.81
CA LYS A 164 -0.94 15.71 8.10
C LYS A 164 0.01 14.69 8.73
N TYR A 165 1.22 15.11 9.11
CA TYR A 165 2.17 14.27 9.84
C TYR A 165 1.61 13.82 11.20
N ALA A 166 1.02 14.73 11.98
CA ALA A 166 0.44 14.38 13.28
C ALA A 166 -0.74 13.41 13.14
N THR A 167 -1.56 13.56 12.11
CA THR A 167 -2.62 12.59 11.77
C THR A 167 -2.01 11.22 11.45
N ALA A 168 -0.97 11.15 10.61
CA ALA A 168 -0.31 9.91 10.26
C ALA A 168 0.33 9.22 11.49
N ASP A 169 1.00 9.99 12.36
CA ASP A 169 1.65 9.50 13.59
C ASP A 169 0.63 8.87 14.56
N ALA A 170 -0.57 9.46 14.66
CA ALA A 170 -1.64 8.96 15.52
C ALA A 170 -2.15 7.55 15.14
N PHE A 171 -2.01 7.16 13.86
CA PHE A 171 -2.42 5.86 13.34
C PHE A 171 -1.26 4.89 13.14
N GLY A 172 -0.11 5.38 12.64
CA GLY A 172 1.08 4.58 12.37
C GLY A 172 1.91 4.22 13.60
N GLY A 173 1.83 5.01 14.68
CA GLY A 173 2.63 4.84 15.90
C GLY A 173 2.00 3.93 16.97
N LYS A 174 0.76 3.46 16.79
CA LYS A 174 0.08 2.58 17.76
C LYS A 174 0.53 1.13 17.58
N HIS A 175 1.73 0.85 18.05
CA HIS A 175 2.22 -0.51 18.29
C HIS A 175 1.61 -1.05 19.59
N THR A 176 0.45 -1.71 19.48
CA THR A 176 0.04 -2.76 20.43
C THR A 176 0.18 -4.11 19.74
#